data_AF-A0A1G6Q678-F1
#
_entry.id   AF-A0A1G6Q678-F1
#
_cell.length_a   1.000
_cell.length_b   1.000
_cell.length_c   1.000
_cell.angle_alpha   90.00
_cell.angle_beta   90.00
_cell.angle_gamma   90.00
#
_symmetry.space_group_name_H-M   'P 1'
#
loop_
_entity.id
_entity.type
_entity.pdbx_description
1 polymer ?
#
loop_
_entity_poly.entity_id
_entity_poly.type
_entity_poly.pdbx_seq_one_letter_code
_entity_poly.pdbx_strand_id
1 'polypeptide(L)'
;MKPPASNPDPAPDGRVPQHFVGTWSLDSQYVVLQPHTVVIRRVSPGQSAVTLVADVQGSGHCEYTAKLSSVADGGKRINVGTGVVDRARSGSLCQDTEPSSFTVAGSGIQHDVGPAHGSGYRYNRG
;
A
#
# COMPACT_ATOMS: atom_id res chain seq x y z
N MET A 1 10.57 -29.57 29.50
CA MET A 1 9.65 -29.44 28.35
C MET A 1 9.70 -27.99 27.89
N LYS A 2 10.06 -27.71 26.63
CA LYS A 2 10.13 -26.36 26.04
C LYS A 2 8.78 -26.05 25.37
N PRO A 3 8.18 -24.86 25.54
CA PRO A 3 6.91 -24.54 24.89
C PRO A 3 7.10 -24.41 23.37
N PRO A 4 6.06 -24.68 22.56
CA PRO A 4 6.13 -24.48 21.11
C PRO A 4 6.13 -22.97 20.82
N ALA A 5 7.17 -22.50 20.13
CA ALA A 5 7.17 -21.16 19.56
C ALA A 5 6.24 -21.17 18.35
N SER A 6 5.08 -20.53 18.47
CA SER A 6 4.15 -20.34 17.36
C SER A 6 3.59 -18.93 17.41
N ASN A 7 4.48 -17.95 17.28
CA ASN A 7 4.14 -16.65 16.73
C ASN A 7 5.14 -16.40 15.59
N PRO A 8 4.70 -16.16 14.35
CA PRO A 8 5.60 -15.60 13.34
C PRO A 8 5.90 -14.18 13.81
N ASP A 9 7.05 -13.99 14.44
CA ASP A 9 7.59 -12.67 14.72
C ASP A 9 7.57 -11.84 13.42
N PRO A 10 7.26 -10.53 13.48
CA PRO A 10 7.51 -9.65 12.35
C PRO A 10 8.96 -9.85 11.92
N ALA A 11 9.18 -10.03 10.62
CA ALA A 11 10.50 -10.32 10.09
C ALA A 11 11.51 -9.30 10.66
N PRO A 12 12.56 -9.74 11.39
CA PRO A 12 13.43 -8.85 12.16
C PRO A 12 14.25 -7.88 11.29
N ASP A 13 14.13 -8.01 9.96
CA ASP A 13 14.81 -7.20 8.95
C ASP A 13 14.00 -5.98 8.50
N GLY A 14 12.83 -5.72 9.09
CA GLY A 14 12.00 -4.56 8.78
C GLY A 14 11.44 -4.56 7.35
N ARG A 15 11.45 -5.73 6.69
CA ARG A 15 10.82 -5.89 5.37
C ARG A 15 9.31 -5.86 5.47
N VAL A 16 8.65 -5.57 4.34
CA VAL A 16 7.20 -5.72 4.22
C VAL A 16 6.76 -7.11 4.72
N PRO A 17 5.86 -7.18 5.72
CA PRO A 17 5.34 -8.43 6.24
C PRO A 17 4.53 -9.22 5.20
N GLN A 18 4.61 -10.55 5.26
CA GLN A 18 4.05 -11.44 4.24
C GLN A 18 2.54 -11.25 4.00
N HIS A 19 1.78 -10.85 5.03
CA HIS A 19 0.34 -10.65 4.91
C HIS A 19 -0.04 -9.42 4.09
N PHE A 20 0.86 -8.45 3.87
CA PHE A 20 0.63 -7.35 2.93
C PHE A 20 0.93 -7.74 1.49
N VAL A 21 1.79 -8.74 1.27
CA VAL A 21 2.31 -9.06 -0.06
C VAL A 21 1.21 -9.63 -0.96
N GLY A 22 1.13 -9.09 -2.17
CA GLY A 22 0.16 -9.51 -3.19
C GLY A 22 -0.51 -8.33 -3.89
N THR A 23 -1.56 -8.65 -4.63
CA THR A 23 -2.41 -7.69 -5.31
C THR A 23 -3.70 -7.50 -4.53
N TRP A 24 -4.13 -6.25 -4.42
CA TRP A 24 -5.32 -5.84 -3.71
C TRP A 24 -6.18 -4.97 -4.62
N SER A 25 -7.49 -5.14 -4.51
CA SER A 25 -8.48 -4.38 -5.26
C SER A 25 -9.36 -3.59 -4.30
N LEU A 26 -9.68 -2.36 -4.69
CA LEU A 26 -10.49 -1.46 -3.89
C LEU A 26 -11.89 -2.07 -3.67
N ASP A 27 -12.33 -2.09 -2.41
CA ASP A 27 -13.61 -2.72 -2.01
C ASP A 27 -14.85 -1.92 -2.46
N SER A 28 -14.66 -0.70 -2.97
CA SER A 28 -15.75 0.15 -3.44
C SER A 28 -15.41 0.82 -4.77
N GLN A 29 -16.22 0.53 -5.78
CA GLN A 29 -16.18 1.14 -7.11
C GLN A 29 -16.59 2.63 -7.14
N TYR A 30 -17.16 3.16 -6.05
CA TYR A 30 -17.65 4.55 -6.00
C TYR A 30 -16.58 5.56 -5.56
N VAL A 31 -15.38 5.08 -5.25
CA VAL A 31 -14.26 5.93 -4.83
C VAL A 31 -13.42 6.28 -6.07
N VAL A 32 -13.88 7.29 -6.81
CA VAL A 32 -13.39 7.66 -8.15
C VAL A 32 -12.01 8.33 -8.21
N LEU A 33 -11.35 8.55 -7.07
CA LEU A 33 -10.05 9.22 -6.97
C LEU A 33 -8.97 8.36 -6.30
N GLN A 34 -9.27 7.08 -6.03
CA GLN A 34 -8.33 6.19 -5.38
C GLN A 34 -7.83 5.11 -6.33
N PRO A 35 -6.62 4.58 -6.07
CA PRO A 35 -6.15 3.42 -6.78
C PRO A 35 -7.16 2.29 -6.70
N HIS A 36 -7.59 1.77 -7.84
CA HIS A 36 -8.45 0.58 -7.87
C HIS A 36 -7.63 -0.69 -7.67
N THR A 37 -6.32 -0.63 -7.92
CA THR A 37 -5.38 -1.74 -7.72
C THR A 37 -4.15 -1.29 -6.93
N VAL A 38 -3.75 -2.12 -5.95
CA VAL A 38 -2.53 -1.94 -5.16
C VAL A 38 -1.72 -3.24 -5.22
N VAL A 39 -0.45 -3.16 -5.63
CA VAL A 39 0.47 -4.30 -5.62
C VAL A 39 1.56 -4.04 -4.60
N ILE A 40 1.69 -4.93 -3.61
CA ILE A 40 2.68 -4.82 -2.55
C ILE A 40 3.70 -5.96 -2.66
N ARG A 41 4.99 -5.60 -2.65
CA ARG A 41 6.13 -6.51 -2.79
C ARG A 41 6.90 -6.64 -1.48
N ARG A 42 7.49 -7.83 -1.25
CA ARG A 42 8.33 -8.08 -0.08
C ARG A 42 9.72 -7.46 -0.25
N VAL A 43 9.92 -6.26 0.26
CA VAL A 43 11.18 -5.50 0.13
C VAL A 43 11.61 -4.88 1.46
N SER A 44 12.87 -4.44 1.54
CA SER A 44 13.43 -3.70 2.68
C SER A 44 13.15 -2.19 2.58
N PRO A 45 13.25 -1.43 3.69
CA PRO A 45 13.11 0.03 3.66
C PRO A 45 14.04 0.68 2.64
N GLY A 46 13.57 1.74 1.98
CA GLY A 46 14.25 2.43 0.88
C GLY A 46 14.03 1.82 -0.51
N GLN A 47 13.45 0.62 -0.61
CA GLN A 47 13.12 -0.04 -1.88
C GLN A 47 11.67 0.17 -2.29
N SER A 48 11.39 0.13 -3.59
CA SER A 48 10.04 0.24 -4.15
C SER A 48 9.18 -0.95 -3.71
N ALA A 49 8.19 -0.67 -2.86
CA ALA A 49 7.37 -1.66 -2.20
C ALA A 49 5.96 -1.74 -2.78
N VAL A 50 5.41 -0.59 -3.15
CA VAL A 50 4.01 -0.46 -3.54
C VAL A 50 3.91 0.10 -4.94
N THR A 51 3.09 -0.54 -5.77
CA THR A 51 2.57 0.03 -7.01
C THR A 51 1.09 0.33 -6.82
N LEU A 52 0.66 1.54 -7.18
CA LEU A 52 -0.73 1.97 -7.14
C LEU A 52 -1.20 2.22 -8.56
N VAL A 53 -2.40 1.77 -8.91
CA VAL A 53 -3.01 2.00 -10.23
C VAL A 53 -4.36 2.66 -10.03
N ALA A 54 -4.53 3.85 -10.60
CA ALA A 54 -5.76 4.63 -10.53
C ALA A 54 -6.16 5.10 -11.94
N ASP A 55 -7.46 5.03 -12.24
CA ASP A 55 -8.05 5.67 -13.40
C ASP A 55 -8.81 6.90 -12.93
N VAL A 56 -8.22 8.08 -13.13
CA VAL A 56 -8.75 9.35 -12.62
C VAL A 56 -9.49 10.08 -13.72
N GLN A 57 -10.76 10.41 -13.49
CA GLN A 57 -11.55 11.16 -14.46
C GLN A 57 -10.87 12.51 -14.78
N GLY A 58 -10.59 12.76 -16.06
CA GLY A 58 -9.90 13.96 -16.54
C GLY A 58 -8.37 13.86 -16.57
N SER A 59 -7.76 13.02 -15.73
CA SER A 59 -6.29 12.80 -15.73
C SER A 59 -5.86 11.52 -16.45
N GLY A 60 -6.79 10.59 -16.66
CA GLY A 60 -6.55 9.30 -17.31
C GLY A 60 -5.94 8.27 -16.34
N HIS A 61 -5.24 7.30 -16.93
CA HIS A 61 -4.54 6.24 -16.20
C HIS A 61 -3.31 6.80 -15.47
N CYS A 62 -3.20 6.52 -14.18
CA CYS A 62 -2.06 6.91 -13.35
C CYS A 62 -1.52 5.68 -12.61
N GLU A 63 -0.24 5.37 -12.84
CA GLU A 63 0.52 4.39 -12.07
C GLU A 63 1.51 5.13 -11.16
N TYR A 64 1.62 4.70 -9.91
CA TYR A 64 2.55 5.25 -8.92
C TYR A 64 3.42 4.16 -8.33
N THR A 65 4.64 4.52 -7.97
CA THR A 65 5.54 3.68 -7.17
C THR A 65 5.92 4.38 -5.88
N ALA A 66 5.74 3.70 -4.75
CA ALA A 66 6.15 4.19 -3.44
C ALA A 66 7.17 3.25 -2.79
N LYS A 67 8.17 3.84 -2.13
CA LYS A 67 9.19 3.10 -1.39
C LYS A 67 8.70 2.77 0.02
N LEU A 68 9.09 1.61 0.55
CA LEU A 68 8.89 1.30 1.96
C LEU A 68 9.72 2.27 2.80
N SER A 69 9.07 2.99 3.70
CA SER A 69 9.75 3.89 4.66
C SER A 69 10.03 3.15 5.96
N SER A 70 9.03 2.47 6.52
CA SER A 70 9.17 1.72 7.77
C SER A 70 8.05 0.69 7.96
N VAL A 71 8.30 -0.25 8.87
CA VAL A 71 7.30 -1.19 9.38
C VAL A 71 7.03 -0.84 10.84
N ALA A 72 5.76 -0.78 11.24
CA ALA A 72 5.32 -0.38 12.57
C ALA A 72 4.27 -1.35 13.13
N ASP A 73 3.83 -1.10 14.36
CA ASP A 73 2.76 -1.83 15.04
C ASP A 73 2.97 -3.35 15.07
N GLY A 74 4.21 -3.79 15.32
CA GLY A 74 4.56 -5.20 15.33
C GLY A 74 4.39 -5.89 13.96
N GLY A 75 4.51 -5.13 12.87
CA GLY A 75 4.30 -5.63 11.52
C GLY A 75 2.86 -5.49 11.03
N LYS A 76 1.96 -4.83 11.77
CA LYS A 76 0.57 -4.60 11.33
C LYS A 76 0.38 -3.33 10.51
N ARG A 77 1.44 -2.52 10.37
CA ARG A 77 1.46 -1.28 9.60
C ARG A 77 2.74 -1.20 8.76
N ILE A 78 2.61 -0.78 7.51
CA ILE A 78 3.73 -0.31 6.68
C ILE A 78 3.51 1.16 6.33
N ASN A 79 4.56 1.97 6.45
CA ASN A 79 4.55 3.35 6.01
C ASN A 79 5.33 3.44 4.69
N VAL A 80 4.80 4.16 3.72
CA VAL A 80 5.43 4.37 2.42
C VAL A 80 5.67 5.85 2.18
N GLY A 81 6.72 6.15 1.43
CA GLY A 81 7.03 7.53 1.02
C GLY A 81 6.05 8.04 -0.03
N THR A 82 6.38 9.20 -0.59
CA THR A 82 5.70 9.80 -1.74
C THR A 82 5.47 8.75 -2.84
N GLY A 83 4.25 8.69 -3.36
CA GLY A 83 3.92 7.90 -4.53
C GLY A 83 4.38 8.65 -5.76
N VAL A 84 5.51 8.24 -6.34
CA VAL A 84 6.08 8.89 -7.53
C VAL A 84 5.38 8.34 -8.76
N VAL A 85 4.88 9.21 -9.61
CA VAL A 85 4.19 8.79 -10.83
C VAL A 85 5.16 8.11 -11.80
N ASP A 86 4.74 6.98 -12.36
CA ASP A 86 5.44 6.36 -13.48
C ASP A 86 5.04 7.08 -14.78
N ARG A 87 5.88 8.04 -15.19
CA ARG A 87 5.66 8.87 -16.38
C ARG A 87 5.65 8.06 -17.69
N ALA A 88 6.21 6.84 -17.71
CA ALA A 88 6.18 5.99 -18.90
C ALA A 88 4.83 5.27 -19.07
N ARG A 89 4.04 5.17 -18.00
CA ARG A 89 2.76 4.44 -17.97
C ARG A 89 1.56 5.33 -17.68
N SER A 90 1.78 6.58 -17.28
CA SER A 90 0.73 7.48 -16.79
C SER A 90 0.43 8.63 -17.75
N GLY A 91 -0.81 9.13 -17.68
CA GLY A 91 -1.21 10.38 -18.32
C GLY A 91 -0.37 11.58 -17.84
N SER A 92 -0.19 12.58 -18.70
CA SER A 92 0.63 13.77 -18.41
C SER A 92 0.13 14.61 -17.24
N LEU A 93 -1.17 14.50 -16.92
CA LEU A 93 -1.82 15.25 -15.84
C LEU A 93 -1.63 14.60 -14.46
N CYS A 94 -1.19 13.34 -14.39
CA CYS A 94 -0.93 12.67 -13.12
C CYS A 94 0.21 13.38 -12.34
N GLN A 95 -0.02 13.61 -11.05
CA GLN A 95 0.91 14.24 -10.11
C GLN A 95 1.28 13.26 -9.01
N ASP A 96 2.49 13.40 -8.46
CA ASP A 96 2.95 12.61 -7.32
C ASP A 96 1.99 12.74 -6.13
N THR A 97 1.89 11.68 -5.33
CA THR A 97 1.00 11.63 -4.16
C THR A 97 1.79 11.80 -2.87
N GLU A 98 1.13 12.33 -1.84
CA GLU A 98 1.69 12.41 -0.50
C GLU A 98 2.09 11.03 0.07
N PRO A 99 3.04 10.98 1.03
CA PRO A 99 3.31 9.79 1.81
C PRO A 99 2.04 9.21 2.46
N SER A 100 1.98 7.88 2.56
CA SER A 100 0.79 7.18 3.05
C SER A 100 1.17 5.92 3.83
N SER A 101 0.19 5.17 4.31
CA SER A 101 0.42 3.93 5.05
C SER A 101 -0.63 2.88 4.78
N PHE A 102 -0.28 1.62 5.00
CA PHE A 102 -1.21 0.49 4.95
C PHE A 102 -1.25 -0.23 6.29
N THR A 103 -2.44 -0.58 6.74
CA THR A 103 -2.65 -1.40 7.94
C THR A 103 -3.44 -2.66 7.62
N VAL A 104 -3.22 -3.72 8.38
CA VAL A 104 -4.04 -4.95 8.28
C VAL A 104 -5.48 -4.67 8.71
N ALA A 105 -6.46 -5.09 7.92
CA ALA A 105 -7.89 -4.91 8.18
C ALA A 105 -8.65 -6.22 7.93
N GLY A 106 -8.63 -7.12 8.92
CA GLY A 106 -9.22 -8.46 8.77
C GLY A 106 -8.49 -9.27 7.71
N SER A 107 -9.21 -9.76 6.70
CA SER A 107 -8.63 -10.41 5.51
C SER A 107 -8.08 -9.43 4.47
N GLY A 108 -8.36 -8.13 4.64
CA GLY A 108 -7.99 -7.05 3.73
C GLY A 108 -6.84 -6.19 4.25
N ILE A 109 -6.59 -5.10 3.52
CA ILE A 109 -5.75 -3.99 3.97
C ILE A 109 -6.55 -2.70 3.93
N GLN A 110 -6.16 -1.76 4.79
CA GLN A 110 -6.65 -0.38 4.77
C GLN A 110 -5.50 0.52 4.31
N HIS A 111 -5.75 1.40 3.34
CA HIS A 111 -4.83 2.43 2.87
C HIS A 111 -5.21 3.78 3.48
N ASP A 112 -4.34 4.31 4.32
CA ASP A 112 -4.49 5.62 4.94
C ASP A 112 -3.58 6.62 4.22
N VAL A 113 -4.20 7.59 3.54
CA VAL A 113 -3.56 8.68 2.78
C VAL A 113 -3.62 10.02 3.54
N GLY A 114 -3.85 9.98 4.86
CA GLY A 114 -3.83 11.13 5.73
C GLY A 114 -5.22 11.58 6.21
N PRO A 115 -5.27 12.48 7.21
CA PRO A 115 -6.47 12.80 7.98
C PRO A 115 -7.59 13.44 7.15
N ALA A 116 -7.28 14.05 6.00
CA ALA A 116 -8.28 14.60 5.08
C ALA A 116 -9.17 13.52 4.43
N HIS A 117 -8.75 12.25 4.46
CA HIS A 117 -9.43 11.14 3.81
C HIS A 117 -10.15 10.20 4.79
N GLY A 118 -10.41 10.68 6.01
CA GLY A 118 -11.15 9.96 7.04
C GLY A 118 -10.44 8.67 7.48
N SER A 119 -11.16 7.55 7.49
CA SER A 119 -10.61 6.25 7.89
C SER A 119 -9.72 5.59 6.83
N GLY A 120 -9.50 6.23 5.68
CA GLY A 120 -8.79 5.66 4.54
C GLY A 120 -9.67 4.72 3.69
N TYR A 121 -9.02 3.90 2.86
CA TYR A 121 -9.68 3.09 1.84
C TYR A 121 -9.43 1.60 2.04
N ARG A 122 -10.48 0.79 1.99
CA ARG A 122 -10.38 -0.66 2.16
C ARG A 122 -10.09 -1.35 0.85
N TYR A 123 -9.17 -2.32 0.89
CA TYR A 123 -8.87 -3.20 -0.23
C TYR A 123 -9.00 -4.66 0.18
N ASN A 124 -9.59 -5.45 -0.70
CA ASN A 124 -9.66 -6.89 -0.59
C ASN A 124 -8.59 -7.54 -1.45
N ARG A 125 -8.27 -8.79 -1.16
CA ARG A 125 -7.31 -9.54 -1.97
C ARG A 125 -7.91 -9.75 -3.36
N GLY A 126 -7.14 -9.35 -4.38
CA GLY A 126 -7.50 -9.56 -5.79
C GLY A 126 -7.19 -10.97 -6.26
#